data_AF-A0A964DX25-F1
#
_entry.id   AF-A0A964DX25-F1
#
_cell.length_a   1.000
_cell.length_b   1.000
_cell.length_c   1.000
_cell.angle_alpha   90.00
_cell.angle_beta   90.00
_cell.angle_gamma   90.00
#
_symmetry.space_group_name_H-M   'P 1'
#
loop_
_entity.id
_entity.type
_entity.pdbx_description
1 polymer ?
#
loop_
_entity_poly.entity_id
_entity_poly.type
_entity_poly.pdbx_seq_one_letter_code
_entity_poly.pdbx_strand_id
1 'polypeptide(L)'
;MGAYAAQAVLLGLHWGYGLRGVLPAQSILAGGLAPLSWLGFRSFVTVNQRAALHMLPPLLIAGLWVFAPWFIDLALALIFLGYGIALLRLAYRGPDALGRATLDGAISVSHALWVTGFTVIASPIADLAINLDLMRDQGRDAGLISGVSSLISIALLGWVATVVGKSAPVLTLPSAPEPSAVPETAPPAAGDIEIVDALDALMRERAPYHDPNLSLERLAWRMALPARSLSGAINRARGMSVSQYVNQHRVADACRLLAETKKTVTHIFLEVGFQTKSNFNREFLRITGASPSAWRQQADGSASPSNGQKNAGC
;
A
#
# COMPACT_ATOMS: atom_id res chain seq x y z
N MET A 1 -10.17 8.96 3.81
CA MET A 1 -10.94 8.75 5.05
C MET A 1 -12.08 9.74 5.22
N GLY A 2 -11.82 11.05 5.26
CA GLY A 2 -12.88 12.05 5.45
C GLY A 2 -14.06 11.94 4.47
N ALA A 3 -13.80 11.70 3.18
CA ALA A 3 -14.87 11.58 2.17
C ALA A 3 -15.82 10.38 2.40
N TYR A 4 -15.28 9.21 2.76
CA TYR A 4 -16.10 8.01 3.04
C TYR A 4 -16.88 8.16 4.35
N ALA A 5 -16.28 8.77 5.38
CA ALA A 5 -16.98 9.06 6.63
C ALA A 5 -18.12 10.06 6.41
N ALA A 6 -17.90 11.11 5.63
CA ALA A 6 -18.95 12.06 5.23
C ALA A 6 -20.09 11.35 4.48
N GLN A 7 -19.75 10.43 3.57
CA GLN A 7 -20.76 9.65 2.86
C GLN A 7 -21.60 8.75 3.79
N ALA A 8 -20.99 8.09 4.78
CA ALA A 8 -21.70 7.28 5.76
C ALA A 8 -22.66 8.13 6.62
N VAL A 9 -22.23 9.33 7.03
CA VAL A 9 -23.08 10.28 7.77
C VAL A 9 -24.28 10.71 6.91
N LEU A 10 -24.04 11.05 5.64
CA LEU A 10 -25.14 11.42 4.75
C LEU A 10 -26.12 10.27 4.53
N LEU A 11 -25.63 9.02 4.42
CA LEU A 11 -26.48 7.83 4.34
C LEU A 11 -27.39 7.70 5.56
N GLY A 12 -26.82 7.91 6.75
CA GLY A 12 -27.57 7.91 8.02
C GLY A 12 -28.61 9.03 8.10
N LEU A 13 -28.30 10.23 7.59
CA LEU A 13 -29.26 11.34 7.53
C LEU A 13 -30.42 11.05 6.57
N HIS A 14 -30.15 10.41 5.44
CA HIS A 14 -31.18 10.06 4.46
C HIS A 14 -32.12 8.96 4.98
N TRP A 15 -31.57 7.82 5.40
CA TRP A 15 -32.37 6.67 5.82
C TRP A 15 -32.90 6.77 7.25
N GLY A 16 -32.17 7.44 8.15
CA GLY A 16 -32.56 7.59 9.56
C GLY A 16 -33.48 8.76 9.83
N TYR A 17 -33.34 9.87 9.10
CA TYR A 17 -34.10 11.10 9.34
C TYR A 17 -34.97 11.53 8.15
N GLY A 18 -34.99 10.76 7.05
CA GLY A 18 -35.83 11.04 5.89
C GLY A 18 -35.44 12.29 5.10
N LEU A 19 -34.23 12.84 5.32
CA LEU A 19 -33.78 14.07 4.69
C LEU A 19 -33.43 13.82 3.22
N ARG A 20 -34.38 14.08 2.31
CA ARG A 20 -34.19 13.90 0.85
C ARG A 20 -33.31 14.96 0.20
N GLY A 21 -33.15 16.13 0.83
CA GLY A 21 -32.30 17.23 0.32
C GLY A 21 -30.80 16.89 0.21
N VAL A 22 -30.36 15.78 0.83
CA VAL A 22 -28.95 15.35 0.82
C VAL A 22 -28.59 14.46 -0.39
N LEU A 23 -29.57 14.02 -1.17
CA LEU A 23 -29.37 13.08 -2.29
C LEU A 23 -28.38 13.59 -3.37
N PRO A 24 -28.39 14.88 -3.77
CA PRO A 24 -27.38 15.39 -4.71
C PRO A 24 -25.97 15.34 -4.13
N ALA A 25 -25.81 15.75 -2.86
CA ALA A 25 -24.53 15.76 -2.19
C ALA A 25 -23.96 14.34 -2.02
N GLN A 26 -24.81 13.36 -1.70
CA GLN A 26 -24.43 11.94 -1.61
C GLN A 26 -23.88 11.43 -2.94
N SER A 27 -24.58 11.69 -4.05
CA SER A 27 -24.20 11.20 -5.39
C SER A 27 -22.87 11.81 -5.85
N ILE A 28 -22.71 13.12 -5.65
CA ILE A 28 -21.48 13.84 -6.03
C ILE A 28 -20.28 13.36 -5.21
N LEU A 29 -20.45 13.18 -3.90
CA LEU A 29 -19.40 12.64 -3.03
C LEU A 29 -19.03 11.21 -3.44
N ALA A 30 -20.03 10.37 -3.77
CA ALA A 30 -19.80 9.00 -4.24
C ALA A 30 -18.94 8.99 -5.51
N GLY A 31 -19.25 9.86 -6.47
CA GLY A 31 -18.49 10.03 -7.71
C GLY A 31 -17.02 10.43 -7.50
N GLY A 32 -16.68 11.01 -6.34
CA GLY A 32 -15.32 11.37 -5.96
C GLY A 32 -14.53 10.26 -5.26
N LEU A 33 -15.17 9.24 -4.69
CA LEU A 33 -14.52 8.24 -3.84
C LEU A 33 -13.50 7.38 -4.58
N ALA A 34 -13.91 6.77 -5.71
CA ALA A 34 -13.03 5.92 -6.51
C ALA A 34 -11.84 6.71 -7.13
N PRO A 35 -12.04 7.92 -7.69
CA PRO A 35 -10.94 8.79 -8.09
C PRO A 35 -9.97 9.13 -6.95
N LEU A 36 -10.48 9.48 -5.75
CA LEU A 36 -9.63 9.81 -4.61
C LEU A 36 -8.79 8.62 -4.14
N SER A 37 -9.38 7.43 -4.11
CA SER A 37 -8.65 6.18 -3.82
C SER A 37 -7.53 5.94 -4.83
N TRP A 38 -7.81 6.12 -6.11
CA TRP A 38 -6.79 6.05 -7.17
C TRP A 38 -5.67 7.08 -7.01
N LEU A 39 -6.02 8.35 -6.75
CA LEU A 39 -5.04 9.42 -6.51
C LEU A 39 -4.13 9.08 -5.32
N GLY A 40 -4.70 8.58 -4.24
CA GLY A 40 -3.98 8.16 -3.04
C GLY A 40 -2.93 7.11 -3.34
N PHE A 41 -3.30 6.02 -4.03
CA PHE A 41 -2.35 4.96 -4.37
C PHE A 41 -1.36 5.35 -5.47
N ARG A 42 -1.78 6.16 -6.46
CA ARG A 42 -0.89 6.61 -7.53
C ARG A 42 0.24 7.50 -7.04
N SER A 43 0.05 8.17 -5.90
CA SER A 43 1.10 8.97 -5.24
C SER A 43 2.34 8.15 -4.84
N PHE A 44 2.21 6.82 -4.73
CA PHE A 44 3.33 5.92 -4.47
C PHE A 44 4.15 5.54 -5.72
N VAL A 45 3.67 5.90 -6.90
CA VAL A 45 4.28 5.53 -8.20
C VAL A 45 4.91 6.76 -8.85
N THR A 46 4.15 7.86 -8.95
CA THR A 46 4.58 9.08 -9.63
C THR A 46 3.98 10.32 -8.97
N VAL A 47 4.67 11.45 -9.07
CA VAL A 47 4.08 12.77 -8.77
C VAL A 47 2.95 13.04 -9.76
N ASN A 48 1.76 13.34 -9.25
CA ASN A 48 0.57 13.40 -10.09
C ASN A 48 0.33 14.80 -10.67
N GLN A 49 0.91 15.08 -11.83
CA GLN A 49 0.75 16.36 -12.54
C GLN A 49 -0.67 16.61 -13.10
N ARG A 50 -1.52 15.57 -13.15
CA ARG A 50 -2.88 15.64 -13.74
C ARG A 50 -3.99 15.34 -12.74
N ALA A 51 -3.76 15.61 -11.46
CA ALA A 51 -4.75 15.35 -10.40
C ALA A 51 -6.10 16.04 -10.65
N ALA A 52 -6.11 17.21 -11.29
CA ALA A 52 -7.33 17.95 -11.62
C ALA A 52 -8.30 17.20 -12.56
N LEU A 53 -7.79 16.37 -13.49
CA LEU A 53 -8.64 15.57 -14.39
C LEU A 53 -9.48 14.55 -13.63
N HIS A 54 -9.05 14.14 -12.43
CA HIS A 54 -9.79 13.22 -11.58
C HIS A 54 -10.94 13.91 -10.80
N MET A 55 -11.15 15.22 -11.01
CA MET A 55 -12.37 15.94 -10.60
C MET A 55 -13.48 15.87 -11.66
N LEU A 56 -13.20 15.38 -12.87
CA LEU A 56 -14.22 15.20 -13.91
C LEU A 56 -15.36 14.26 -13.49
N PRO A 57 -15.12 13.11 -12.82
CA PRO A 57 -16.20 12.22 -12.38
C PRO A 57 -17.23 12.87 -11.43
N PRO A 58 -16.86 13.54 -10.32
CA PRO A 58 -17.87 14.21 -9.49
C PRO A 58 -18.58 15.36 -10.21
N LEU A 59 -17.90 16.07 -11.12
CA LEU A 59 -18.53 17.11 -11.95
C LEU A 59 -19.54 16.52 -12.95
N LEU A 60 -19.22 15.36 -13.54
CA LEU A 60 -20.15 14.63 -14.41
C LEU A 60 -21.42 14.24 -13.63
N ILE A 61 -21.28 13.71 -12.41
CA ILE A 61 -22.43 13.36 -11.57
C ILE A 61 -23.26 14.59 -11.22
N ALA A 62 -22.63 15.72 -10.91
CA ALA A 62 -23.34 16.97 -10.67
C ALA A 62 -24.14 17.44 -11.92
N GLY A 63 -23.56 17.31 -13.11
CA GLY A 63 -24.24 17.61 -14.37
C GLY A 63 -25.41 16.66 -14.66
N LEU A 64 -25.24 15.35 -14.44
CA LEU A 64 -26.32 14.37 -14.62
C LEU A 64 -27.52 14.65 -13.70
N TRP A 65 -27.27 15.14 -12.49
CA TRP A 65 -28.34 15.57 -11.58
C TRP A 65 -29.24 16.68 -12.16
N VAL A 66 -28.69 17.55 -13.00
CA VAL A 66 -29.44 18.66 -13.63
C VAL A 66 -30.13 18.21 -14.91
N PHE A 67 -29.45 17.44 -15.75
CA PHE A 67 -29.89 17.20 -17.13
C PHE A 67 -30.45 15.79 -17.38
N ALA A 68 -29.96 14.78 -16.66
CA ALA A 68 -30.33 13.38 -16.93
C ALA A 68 -30.19 12.47 -15.69
N PRO A 69 -31.00 12.67 -14.64
CA PRO A 69 -30.83 11.98 -13.35
C PRO A 69 -30.91 10.45 -13.45
N TRP A 70 -31.65 9.93 -14.42
CA TRP A 70 -31.82 8.50 -14.68
C TRP A 70 -30.51 7.75 -15.00
N PHE A 71 -29.47 8.46 -15.41
CA PHE A 71 -28.17 7.85 -15.74
C PHE A 71 -27.15 7.90 -14.60
N ILE A 72 -27.50 8.45 -13.42
CA ILE A 72 -26.56 8.61 -12.30
C ILE A 72 -26.01 7.26 -11.84
N ASP A 73 -26.89 6.28 -11.61
CA ASP A 73 -26.49 4.96 -11.09
C ASP A 73 -25.57 4.23 -12.08
N LEU A 74 -25.89 4.29 -13.38
CA LEU A 74 -25.05 3.74 -14.44
C LEU A 74 -23.69 4.45 -14.50
N ALA A 75 -23.67 5.77 -14.42
CA ALA A 75 -22.44 6.54 -14.42
C ALA A 75 -21.55 6.23 -13.21
N LEU A 76 -22.14 6.14 -12.01
CA LEU A 76 -21.44 5.73 -10.79
C LEU A 76 -20.86 4.32 -10.92
N ALA A 77 -21.64 3.36 -11.41
CA ALA A 77 -21.17 1.99 -11.61
C ALA A 77 -19.98 1.93 -12.57
N LEU A 78 -20.02 2.66 -13.68
CA LEU A 78 -18.93 2.73 -14.65
C LEU A 78 -17.67 3.43 -14.08
N ILE A 79 -17.85 4.50 -13.31
CA ILE A 79 -16.74 5.19 -12.62
C ILE A 79 -16.05 4.21 -11.65
N PHE A 80 -16.82 3.54 -10.79
CA PHE A 80 -16.27 2.60 -9.81
C PHE A 80 -15.57 1.44 -10.50
N LEU A 81 -16.18 0.85 -11.53
CA LEU A 81 -15.56 -0.23 -12.29
C LEU A 81 -14.25 0.20 -12.97
N GLY A 82 -14.24 1.38 -13.61
CA GLY A 82 -13.06 1.92 -14.29
C GLY A 82 -11.89 2.15 -13.35
N TYR A 83 -12.12 2.81 -12.21
CA TYR A 83 -11.08 3.05 -11.20
C TYR A 83 -10.70 1.78 -10.44
N GLY A 84 -11.65 0.88 -10.17
CA GLY A 84 -11.39 -0.42 -9.58
C GLY A 84 -10.45 -1.26 -10.43
N ILE A 85 -10.73 -1.37 -11.74
CA ILE A 85 -9.84 -2.04 -12.70
C ILE A 85 -8.47 -1.35 -12.75
N ALA A 86 -8.42 -0.02 -12.73
CA ALA A 86 -7.16 0.71 -12.72
C ALA A 86 -6.32 0.38 -11.46
N LEU A 87 -6.94 0.36 -10.28
CA LEU A 87 -6.30 -0.04 -9.02
C LEU A 87 -5.77 -1.47 -9.08
N LEU A 88 -6.58 -2.42 -9.57
CA LEU A 88 -6.16 -3.82 -9.74
C LEU A 88 -5.00 -3.95 -10.73
N ARG A 89 -5.05 -3.27 -11.88
CA ARG A 89 -3.94 -3.23 -12.84
C ARG A 89 -2.65 -2.70 -12.22
N LEU A 90 -2.75 -1.72 -11.32
CA LEU A 90 -1.59 -1.25 -10.56
C LEU A 90 -1.11 -2.30 -9.55
N ALA A 91 -2.04 -2.98 -8.88
CA ALA A 91 -1.73 -4.06 -7.92
C ALA A 91 -0.99 -5.23 -8.58
N TYR A 92 -1.37 -5.58 -9.82
CA TYR A 92 -0.71 -6.60 -10.63
C TYR A 92 0.74 -6.28 -10.96
N ARG A 93 1.17 -5.02 -10.94
CA ARG A 93 2.59 -4.66 -11.16
C ARG A 93 3.48 -4.98 -9.95
N GLY A 94 2.87 -5.29 -8.80
CA GLY A 94 3.56 -5.71 -7.59
C GLY A 94 4.22 -4.57 -6.79
N PRO A 95 4.91 -4.93 -5.70
CA PRO A 95 5.44 -3.96 -4.73
C PRO A 95 6.54 -3.06 -5.29
N ASP A 96 7.36 -3.57 -6.23
CA ASP A 96 8.48 -2.82 -6.80
C ASP A 96 8.03 -1.65 -7.69
N ALA A 97 6.76 -1.67 -8.17
CA ALA A 97 6.16 -0.55 -8.89
C ALA A 97 5.85 0.65 -7.97
N LEU A 98 5.81 0.44 -6.64
CA LEU A 98 5.53 1.46 -5.63
C LEU A 98 6.84 2.12 -5.17
N GLY A 99 7.59 2.70 -6.12
CA GLY A 99 8.96 3.18 -5.90
C GLY A 99 9.11 4.22 -4.77
N ARG A 100 8.03 4.91 -4.42
CA ARG A 100 7.98 5.92 -3.34
C ARG A 100 7.58 5.37 -1.98
N ALA A 101 6.98 4.19 -1.94
CA ALA A 101 6.68 3.52 -0.68
C ALA A 101 7.98 3.12 0.02
N THR A 102 7.97 3.12 1.35
CA THR A 102 9.10 2.55 2.11
C THR A 102 9.26 1.08 1.76
N LEU A 103 10.50 0.57 1.76
CA LEU A 103 10.78 -0.81 1.38
C LEU A 103 10.09 -1.84 2.30
N ASP A 104 9.86 -1.48 3.56
CA ASP A 104 9.07 -2.25 4.52
C ASP A 104 7.56 -2.20 4.22
N GLY A 105 7.06 -1.03 3.81
CA GLY A 105 5.64 -0.77 3.59
C GLY A 105 5.13 -1.20 2.21
N ALA A 106 6.00 -1.33 1.20
CA ALA A 106 5.61 -1.58 -0.19
C ALA A 106 4.72 -2.82 -0.36
N ILE A 107 5.03 -3.92 0.34
CA ILE A 107 4.20 -5.14 0.31
C ILE A 107 2.82 -4.88 0.92
N SER A 108 2.77 -4.21 2.08
CA SER A 108 1.50 -3.89 2.73
C SER A 108 0.65 -2.94 1.88
N VAL A 109 1.26 -1.94 1.24
CA VAL A 109 0.57 -1.04 0.30
C VAL A 109 0.05 -1.81 -0.92
N SER A 110 0.81 -2.78 -1.44
CA SER A 110 0.37 -3.65 -2.53
C SER A 110 -0.86 -4.48 -2.14
N HIS A 111 -0.93 -5.04 -0.92
CA HIS A 111 -2.12 -5.73 -0.44
C HIS A 111 -3.29 -4.77 -0.21
N ALA A 112 -3.03 -3.60 0.36
CA ALA A 112 -4.05 -2.57 0.54
C ALA A 112 -4.66 -2.12 -0.80
N LEU A 113 -3.85 -2.09 -1.87
CA LEU A 113 -4.28 -1.77 -3.22
C LEU A 113 -5.21 -2.84 -3.81
N TRP A 114 -4.89 -4.13 -3.62
CA TRP A 114 -5.77 -5.25 -3.97
C TRP A 114 -7.12 -5.16 -3.27
N VAL A 115 -7.09 -5.00 -1.94
CA VAL A 115 -8.31 -4.87 -1.12
C VAL A 115 -9.14 -3.70 -1.60
N THR A 116 -8.53 -2.52 -1.79
CA THR A 116 -9.25 -1.32 -2.26
C THR A 116 -9.86 -1.54 -3.65
N GLY A 117 -9.11 -2.13 -4.59
CA GLY A 117 -9.60 -2.41 -5.93
C GLY A 117 -10.84 -3.32 -5.93
N PHE A 118 -10.80 -4.40 -5.15
CA PHE A 118 -11.96 -5.29 -5.01
C PHE A 118 -13.13 -4.63 -4.28
N THR A 119 -12.89 -3.88 -3.20
CA THR A 119 -13.95 -3.14 -2.49
C THR A 119 -14.64 -2.14 -3.41
N VAL A 120 -13.87 -1.38 -4.20
CA VAL A 120 -14.43 -0.41 -5.17
C VAL A 120 -15.25 -1.10 -6.25
N ILE A 121 -14.86 -2.29 -6.74
CA ILE A 121 -15.66 -3.04 -7.72
C ILE A 121 -16.89 -3.69 -7.09
N ALA A 122 -16.81 -4.13 -5.84
CA ALA A 122 -17.92 -4.76 -5.13
C ALA A 122 -19.06 -3.78 -4.81
N SER A 123 -18.78 -2.48 -4.63
CA SER A 123 -19.80 -1.47 -4.35
C SER A 123 -20.95 -1.43 -5.36
N PRO A 124 -20.73 -1.25 -6.68
CA PRO A 124 -21.83 -1.24 -7.65
C PRO A 124 -22.56 -2.59 -7.77
N ILE A 125 -21.90 -3.70 -7.41
CA ILE A 125 -22.55 -5.03 -7.37
C ILE A 125 -23.53 -5.09 -6.20
N ALA A 126 -23.17 -4.55 -5.04
CA ALA A 126 -24.06 -4.46 -3.89
C ALA A 126 -25.26 -3.55 -4.19
N ASP A 127 -25.04 -2.41 -4.85
CA ASP A 127 -26.11 -1.49 -5.26
C ASP A 127 -27.08 -2.19 -6.24
N LEU A 128 -26.56 -2.96 -7.20
CA LEU A 128 -27.38 -3.76 -8.12
C LEU A 128 -28.19 -4.84 -7.38
N ALA A 129 -27.58 -5.52 -6.41
CA ALA A 129 -28.28 -6.52 -5.60
C ALA A 129 -29.43 -5.92 -4.80
N ILE A 130 -29.24 -4.72 -4.22
CA ILE A 130 -30.30 -3.97 -3.53
C ILE A 130 -31.41 -3.58 -4.50
N ASN A 131 -31.07 -3.12 -5.71
CA ASN A 131 -32.05 -2.77 -6.73
C ASN A 131 -32.92 -3.98 -7.14
N LEU A 132 -32.30 -5.15 -7.30
CA LEU A 132 -32.99 -6.40 -7.59
C LEU A 132 -33.89 -6.87 -6.43
N ASP A 133 -33.44 -6.75 -5.18
CA ASP A 133 -34.24 -7.07 -3.98
C ASP A 133 -35.48 -6.16 -3.86
N LEU A 134 -35.32 -4.87 -4.16
CA LEU A 134 -36.43 -3.92 -4.20
C LEU A 134 -37.47 -4.29 -5.27
N MET A 135 -37.03 -4.79 -6.43
CA MET A 135 -37.94 -5.23 -7.51
C MET A 135 -38.64 -6.56 -7.20
N ARG A 136 -37.98 -7.48 -6.50
CA ARG A 136 -38.47 -8.86 -6.30
C ARG A 136 -39.26 -9.03 -5.00
N ASP A 137 -38.73 -8.52 -3.89
CA ASP A 137 -39.19 -8.82 -2.53
C ASP A 137 -39.59 -7.57 -1.73
N GLN A 138 -39.89 -6.46 -2.44
CA GLN A 138 -40.26 -5.15 -1.85
C GLN A 138 -39.22 -4.59 -0.86
N GLY A 139 -37.95 -5.02 -0.97
CA GLY A 139 -36.86 -4.51 -0.14
C GLY A 139 -36.81 -5.06 1.28
N ARG A 140 -37.36 -6.27 1.52
CA ARG A 140 -37.39 -6.89 2.85
C ARG A 140 -35.99 -6.99 3.48
N ASP A 141 -34.97 -7.29 2.67
CA ASP A 141 -33.61 -7.53 3.13
C ASP A 141 -32.63 -6.39 2.73
N ALA A 142 -33.06 -5.44 1.88
CA ALA A 142 -32.29 -4.30 1.38
C ALA A 142 -31.57 -3.49 2.49
N GLY A 143 -32.23 -3.25 3.62
CA GLY A 143 -31.65 -2.51 4.74
C GLY A 143 -30.48 -3.25 5.40
N LEU A 144 -30.58 -4.57 5.54
CA LEU A 144 -29.52 -5.41 6.12
C LEU A 144 -28.32 -5.53 5.17
N ILE A 145 -28.57 -5.70 3.87
CA ILE A 145 -27.54 -5.76 2.83
C ILE A 145 -26.74 -4.45 2.79
N SER A 146 -27.42 -3.30 2.80
CA SER A 146 -26.79 -1.98 2.80
C SER A 146 -25.97 -1.72 4.07
N GLY A 147 -26.50 -2.08 5.24
CA GLY A 147 -25.80 -1.92 6.51
C GLY A 147 -24.52 -2.76 6.60
N VAL A 148 -24.59 -4.05 6.28
CA VAL A 148 -23.46 -4.97 6.36
C VAL A 148 -22.36 -4.59 5.37
N SER A 149 -22.71 -4.29 4.11
CA SER A 149 -21.75 -3.88 3.09
C SER A 149 -21.03 -2.56 3.45
N SER A 150 -21.75 -1.60 4.02
CA SER A 150 -21.19 -0.34 4.49
C SER A 150 -20.20 -0.54 5.64
N LEU A 151 -20.54 -1.37 6.63
CA LEU A 151 -19.66 -1.67 7.75
C LEU A 151 -18.36 -2.35 7.30
N ILE A 152 -18.47 -3.36 6.43
CA ILE A 152 -17.30 -4.06 5.86
C ILE A 152 -16.42 -3.08 5.10
N SER A 153 -17.01 -2.23 4.26
CA SER A 153 -16.27 -1.24 3.46
C SER A 153 -15.53 -0.23 4.35
N ILE A 154 -16.18 0.28 5.40
CA ILE A 154 -15.55 1.20 6.35
C ILE A 154 -14.40 0.53 7.09
N ALA A 155 -14.57 -0.71 7.55
CA ALA A 155 -13.53 -1.45 8.26
C ALA A 155 -12.30 -1.71 7.37
N LEU A 156 -12.54 -2.20 6.13
CA LEU A 156 -11.48 -2.48 5.16
C LEU A 156 -10.72 -1.20 4.77
N LEU A 157 -11.45 -0.14 4.45
CA LEU A 157 -10.81 1.13 4.11
C LEU A 157 -10.08 1.70 5.31
N GLY A 158 -10.66 1.62 6.51
CA GLY A 158 -10.04 2.06 7.77
C GLY A 158 -8.65 1.44 7.94
N TRP A 159 -8.57 0.11 7.77
CA TRP A 159 -7.31 -0.60 7.75
C TRP A 159 -6.37 -0.11 6.64
N VAL A 160 -6.85 0.03 5.39
CA VAL A 160 -6.07 0.58 4.27
C VAL A 160 -5.45 1.94 4.61
N ALA A 161 -6.20 2.85 5.22
CA ALA A 161 -5.66 4.17 5.58
C ALA A 161 -4.54 4.10 6.62
N THR A 162 -4.61 3.17 7.57
CA THR A 162 -3.50 2.96 8.52
C THR A 162 -2.24 2.43 7.82
N VAL A 163 -2.40 1.54 6.83
CA VAL A 163 -1.29 0.98 6.05
C VAL A 163 -0.65 2.06 5.18
N VAL A 164 -1.46 2.81 4.45
CA VAL A 164 -1.03 3.92 3.59
C VAL A 164 -0.34 5.00 4.40
N GLY A 165 -0.91 5.38 5.56
CA GLY A 165 -0.33 6.41 6.42
C GLY A 165 1.05 6.06 6.97
N LYS A 166 1.27 4.80 7.37
CA LYS A 166 2.58 4.32 7.86
C LYS A 166 3.63 4.17 6.77
N SER A 167 3.18 3.89 5.54
CA SER A 167 4.05 3.62 4.39
C SER A 167 4.25 4.86 3.51
N ALA A 168 3.61 5.98 3.87
CA ALA A 168 3.57 7.20 3.07
C ALA A 168 4.98 7.74 2.79
N PRO A 169 5.24 8.24 1.58
CA PRO A 169 6.48 8.93 1.31
C PRO A 169 6.57 10.15 2.23
N VAL A 170 7.70 10.31 2.90
CA VAL A 170 8.00 11.55 3.65
C VAL A 170 7.90 12.71 2.65
N LEU A 171 6.89 13.57 2.84
CA LEU A 171 6.55 14.69 1.93
C LEU A 171 7.62 15.78 1.90
N THR A 172 8.64 15.71 2.75
CA THR A 172 9.83 16.57 2.75
C THR A 172 10.96 15.93 1.96
N LEU A 173 10.85 15.95 0.62
CA LEU A 173 12.04 15.99 -0.21
C LEU A 173 12.38 17.48 -0.41
N PRO A 174 13.61 17.95 -0.09
CA PRO A 174 14.13 19.14 -0.76
C PRO A 174 14.08 18.81 -2.23
N SER A 175 13.25 19.54 -2.98
CA SER A 175 13.01 19.41 -4.42
C SER A 175 14.04 18.52 -5.10
N ALA A 176 13.80 17.20 -5.05
CA ALA A 176 14.47 16.30 -5.95
C ALA A 176 14.09 16.84 -7.33
N PRO A 177 15.05 17.15 -8.21
CA PRO A 177 14.69 17.65 -9.52
C PRO A 177 13.73 16.61 -10.13
N GLU A 178 12.67 17.10 -10.77
CA GLU A 178 11.57 16.28 -11.27
C GLU A 178 12.07 14.96 -11.86
N PRO A 179 11.28 13.87 -11.85
CA PRO A 179 11.61 12.63 -12.54
C PRO A 179 12.01 12.80 -14.04
N SER A 180 11.83 13.99 -14.62
CA SER A 180 12.39 14.40 -15.92
C SER A 180 13.90 14.69 -15.93
N ALA A 181 14.57 14.82 -14.79
CA ALA A 181 15.98 15.23 -14.71
C ALA A 181 16.97 14.07 -14.71
N VAL A 182 16.54 12.82 -14.50
CA VAL A 182 17.32 11.65 -14.91
C VAL A 182 16.77 11.26 -16.27
N PRO A 183 17.49 11.51 -17.37
CA PRO A 183 17.00 11.15 -18.69
C PRO A 183 16.63 9.68 -18.71
N GLU A 184 15.44 9.36 -19.23
CA GLU A 184 15.04 7.98 -19.59
C GLU A 184 16.03 7.35 -20.59
N THR A 185 16.97 8.15 -21.10
CA THR A 185 18.08 7.83 -21.99
C THR A 185 19.47 7.83 -21.33
N ALA A 186 19.59 7.85 -19.99
CA ALA A 186 20.87 7.59 -19.33
C ALA A 186 21.37 6.16 -19.68
N PRO A 187 22.66 5.98 -20.01
CA PRO A 187 23.10 5.09 -21.09
C PRO A 187 22.85 3.59 -20.83
N PRO A 188 22.55 2.81 -21.88
CA PRO A 188 22.69 1.36 -21.85
C PRO A 188 24.19 1.03 -21.96
N ALA A 189 24.94 1.21 -20.88
CA ALA A 189 26.37 0.90 -20.87
C ALA A 189 26.83 0.17 -19.60
N ALA A 190 26.24 0.48 -18.44
CA ALA A 190 26.51 -0.28 -17.23
C ALA A 190 25.74 -1.60 -17.27
N GLY A 191 26.46 -2.71 -17.27
CA GLY A 191 25.85 -4.04 -17.15
C GLY A 191 25.12 -4.18 -15.81
N ASP A 192 24.14 -5.07 -15.72
CA ASP A 192 23.42 -5.34 -14.47
C ASP A 192 24.36 -5.65 -13.30
N ILE A 193 25.49 -6.30 -13.60
CA ILE A 193 26.55 -6.63 -12.65
C ILE A 193 27.20 -5.35 -12.10
N GLU A 194 27.54 -4.38 -12.95
CA GLU A 194 28.17 -3.12 -12.52
C GLU A 194 27.23 -2.29 -11.64
N ILE A 195 25.93 -2.27 -11.97
CA ILE A 195 24.91 -1.62 -11.13
C ILE A 195 24.86 -2.28 -9.75
N VAL A 196 24.88 -3.61 -9.70
CA VAL A 196 24.81 -4.35 -8.42
C VAL A 196 26.11 -4.24 -7.62
N ASP A 197 27.27 -4.21 -8.26
CA ASP A 197 28.56 -4.00 -7.58
C ASP A 197 28.65 -2.60 -6.97
N ALA A 198 28.20 -1.58 -7.72
CA ALA A 198 28.09 -0.21 -7.21
C ALA A 198 27.09 -0.11 -6.04
N LEU A 199 25.98 -0.88 -6.10
CA LEU A 199 25.02 -0.99 -5.00
C LEU A 199 25.64 -1.66 -3.77
N ASP A 200 26.38 -2.76 -3.95
CA ASP A 200 27.08 -3.48 -2.88
C ASP A 200 28.15 -2.59 -2.21
N ALA A 201 28.84 -1.74 -2.97
CA ALA A 201 29.76 -0.73 -2.44
C ALA A 201 29.00 0.35 -1.62
N LEU A 202 27.91 0.89 -2.16
CA LEU A 202 27.07 1.86 -1.46
C LEU A 202 26.51 1.32 -0.14
N MET A 203 26.09 0.03 -0.13
CA MET A 203 25.60 -0.63 1.07
C MET A 203 26.68 -0.72 2.16
N ARG A 204 27.91 -1.09 1.80
CA ARG A 204 29.03 -1.19 2.74
C ARG A 204 29.51 0.15 3.26
N GLU A 205 29.62 1.17 2.40
CA GLU A 205 30.24 2.45 2.75
C GLU A 205 29.30 3.39 3.49
N ARG A 206 28.01 3.42 3.10
CA ARG A 206 27.05 4.41 3.60
C ARG A 206 25.90 3.82 4.39
N ALA A 207 25.78 2.49 4.44
CA ALA A 207 24.76 1.76 5.18
C ALA A 207 23.34 2.36 5.07
N PRO A 208 22.85 2.69 3.85
CA PRO A 208 21.56 3.35 3.66
C PRO A 208 20.39 2.54 4.21
N TYR A 209 20.58 1.23 4.39
CA TYR A 209 19.59 0.30 4.92
C TYR A 209 19.18 0.58 6.38
N HIS A 210 19.97 1.33 7.16
CA HIS A 210 19.56 1.79 8.50
C HIS A 210 18.42 2.82 8.47
N ASP A 211 18.17 3.48 7.33
CA ASP A 211 17.07 4.43 7.21
C ASP A 211 15.73 3.67 7.12
N PRO A 212 14.84 3.78 8.13
CA PRO A 212 13.54 3.11 8.12
C PRO A 212 12.61 3.65 7.04
N ASN A 213 12.89 4.84 6.49
CA ASN A 213 12.14 5.47 5.42
C ASN A 213 12.80 5.29 4.04
N LEU A 214 13.76 4.36 3.92
CA LEU A 214 14.37 4.05 2.63
C LEU A 214 13.30 3.52 1.67
N SER A 215 13.28 4.09 0.46
CA SER A 215 12.44 3.66 -0.67
C SER A 215 13.31 3.33 -1.86
N LEU A 216 12.75 2.64 -2.86
CA LEU A 216 13.45 2.35 -4.11
C LEU A 216 13.87 3.63 -4.83
N GLU A 217 13.01 4.66 -4.87
CA GLU A 217 13.32 5.94 -5.50
C GLU A 217 14.49 6.64 -4.79
N ARG A 218 14.53 6.62 -3.45
CA ARG A 218 15.64 7.22 -2.68
C ARG A 218 16.95 6.46 -2.89
N LEU A 219 16.89 5.13 -2.99
CA LEU A 219 18.07 4.31 -3.23
C LEU A 219 18.63 4.53 -4.64
N ALA A 220 17.76 4.54 -5.64
CA ALA A 220 18.13 4.80 -7.05
C ALA A 220 18.67 6.22 -7.26
N TRP A 221 18.09 7.22 -6.57
CA TRP A 221 18.60 8.59 -6.58
C TRP A 221 20.04 8.70 -6.05
N ARG A 222 20.37 7.97 -4.97
CA ARG A 222 21.75 7.94 -4.42
C ARG A 222 22.77 7.34 -5.40
N MET A 223 22.30 6.54 -6.36
CA MET A 223 23.11 5.93 -7.41
C MET A 223 23.04 6.68 -8.74
N ALA A 224 22.30 7.78 -8.83
CA ALA A 224 22.00 8.49 -10.07
C ALA A 224 21.39 7.60 -11.17
N LEU A 225 20.55 6.62 -10.78
CA LEU A 225 19.89 5.67 -11.69
C LEU A 225 18.37 5.85 -11.67
N PRO A 226 17.68 5.49 -12.76
CA PRO A 226 16.24 5.29 -12.72
C PRO A 226 15.88 4.13 -11.78
N ALA A 227 14.82 4.30 -10.97
CA ALA A 227 14.32 3.27 -10.05
C ALA A 227 14.07 1.91 -10.72
N ARG A 228 13.53 1.93 -11.95
CA ARG A 228 13.25 0.72 -12.73
C ARG A 228 14.53 0.01 -13.19
N SER A 229 15.58 0.76 -13.50
CA SER A 229 16.89 0.21 -13.87
C SER A 229 17.52 -0.50 -12.68
N LEU A 230 17.50 0.12 -11.50
CA LEU A 230 18.01 -0.48 -10.26
C LEU A 230 17.24 -1.75 -9.87
N SER A 231 15.91 -1.68 -9.84
CA SER A 231 15.06 -2.84 -9.53
C SER A 231 15.26 -3.98 -10.53
N GLY A 232 15.34 -3.65 -11.83
CA GLY A 232 15.58 -4.61 -12.89
C GLY A 232 16.95 -5.29 -12.78
N ALA A 233 18.01 -4.52 -12.49
CA ALA A 233 19.36 -5.04 -12.33
C ALA A 233 19.47 -6.00 -11.14
N ILE A 234 18.94 -5.62 -9.97
CA ILE A 234 18.91 -6.51 -8.78
C ILE A 234 18.13 -7.79 -9.08
N ASN A 235 16.96 -7.68 -9.71
CA ASN A 235 16.14 -8.85 -10.02
C ASN A 235 16.85 -9.82 -10.99
N ARG A 236 17.47 -9.30 -12.05
CA ARG A 236 18.17 -10.13 -13.04
C ARG A 236 19.47 -10.73 -12.51
N ALA A 237 20.25 -9.96 -11.74
CA ALA A 237 21.55 -10.41 -11.25
C ALA A 237 21.46 -11.27 -9.96
N ARG A 238 20.46 -11.03 -9.10
CA ARG A 238 20.34 -11.67 -7.79
C ARG A 238 19.06 -12.49 -7.60
N GLY A 239 18.11 -12.44 -8.53
CA GLY A 239 16.87 -13.23 -8.47
C GLY A 239 15.92 -12.82 -7.34
N MET A 240 16.04 -11.60 -6.81
CA MET A 240 15.30 -11.14 -5.64
C MET A 240 14.78 -9.71 -5.81
N SER A 241 13.83 -9.28 -4.98
CA SER A 241 13.33 -7.90 -4.98
C SER A 241 14.28 -6.96 -4.24
N VAL A 242 14.11 -5.64 -4.45
CA VAL A 242 14.93 -4.62 -3.77
C VAL A 242 14.74 -4.67 -2.26
N SER A 243 13.52 -4.93 -1.79
CA SER A 243 13.22 -5.07 -0.36
C SER A 243 13.94 -6.28 0.25
N GLN A 244 13.93 -7.42 -0.45
CA GLN A 244 14.68 -8.62 0.00
C GLN A 244 16.19 -8.35 0.06
N TYR A 245 16.74 -7.69 -0.96
CA TYR A 245 18.15 -7.34 -1.00
C TYR A 245 18.54 -6.43 0.17
N VAL A 246 17.79 -5.35 0.43
CA VAL A 246 18.06 -4.45 1.56
C VAL A 246 17.91 -5.18 2.89
N ASN A 247 16.90 -6.04 3.04
CA ASN A 247 16.68 -6.77 4.28
C ASN A 247 17.77 -7.80 4.57
N GLN A 248 18.45 -8.35 3.55
CA GLN A 248 19.64 -9.18 3.78
C GLN A 248 20.73 -8.40 4.50
N HIS A 249 21.02 -7.17 4.08
CA HIS A 249 21.98 -6.30 4.76
C HIS A 249 21.53 -5.95 6.19
N ARG A 250 20.24 -5.61 6.37
CA ARG A 250 19.69 -5.32 7.71
C ARG A 250 19.78 -6.51 8.66
N VAL A 251 19.47 -7.72 8.18
CA VAL A 251 19.54 -8.94 8.99
C VAL A 251 20.99 -9.33 9.29
N ALA A 252 21.90 -9.19 8.32
CA ALA A 252 23.32 -9.42 8.55
C ALA A 252 23.87 -8.50 9.65
N ASP A 253 23.52 -7.22 9.62
CA ASP A 253 23.94 -6.28 10.68
C ASP A 253 23.23 -6.56 12.01
N ALA A 254 21.96 -7.00 11.98
CA ALA A 254 21.26 -7.42 13.19
C ALA A 254 21.93 -8.63 13.84
N CYS A 255 22.36 -9.64 13.06
CA CYS A 255 23.14 -10.77 13.55
C CYS A 255 24.43 -10.30 14.24
N ARG A 256 25.17 -9.38 13.60
CA ARG A 256 26.38 -8.79 14.19
C ARG A 256 26.07 -8.11 15.54
N LEU A 257 25.06 -7.25 15.59
CA LEU A 257 24.65 -6.57 16.83
C LEU A 257 24.15 -7.52 17.92
N LEU A 258 23.48 -8.61 17.55
CA LEU A 258 23.01 -9.64 18.48
C LEU A 258 24.18 -10.38 19.13
N ALA A 259 25.27 -10.62 18.40
CA ALA A 259 26.48 -11.29 18.89
C ALA A 259 27.41 -10.37 19.67
N GLU A 260 27.58 -9.12 19.21
CA GLU A 260 28.55 -8.18 19.80
C GLU A 260 28.00 -7.41 21.00
N THR A 261 26.66 -7.36 21.18
CA THR A 261 26.04 -6.47 22.17
C THR A 261 24.93 -7.14 22.98
N LYS A 262 24.66 -6.58 24.16
CA LYS A 262 23.50 -6.95 25.02
C LYS A 262 22.24 -6.12 24.73
N LYS A 263 22.20 -5.36 23.63
CA LYS A 263 21.02 -4.55 23.25
C LYS A 263 19.80 -5.44 23.10
N THR A 264 18.61 -4.95 23.45
CA THR A 264 17.38 -5.73 23.29
C THR A 264 17.06 -5.94 21.81
N VAL A 265 16.37 -7.03 21.47
CA VAL A 265 15.89 -7.29 20.10
C VAL A 265 15.06 -6.11 19.56
N THR A 266 14.27 -5.47 20.43
CA THR A 266 13.49 -4.27 20.10
C THR A 266 14.37 -3.10 19.66
N HIS A 267 15.48 -2.85 20.37
CA HIS A 267 16.41 -1.79 19.99
C HIS A 267 17.11 -2.12 18.66
N ILE A 268 17.55 -3.37 18.50
CA ILE A 268 18.32 -3.80 17.33
C ILE A 268 17.50 -3.66 16.04
N PHE A 269 16.24 -4.10 16.01
CA PHE A 269 15.46 -4.01 14.76
C PHE A 269 15.23 -2.57 14.32
N LEU A 270 15.00 -1.66 15.29
CA LEU A 270 14.87 -0.23 15.00
C LEU A 270 16.19 0.36 14.49
N GLU A 271 17.31 -0.04 15.11
CA GLU A 271 18.65 0.43 14.77
C GLU A 271 19.10 -0.01 13.37
N VAL A 272 18.75 -1.22 12.93
CA VAL A 272 19.03 -1.71 11.57
C VAL A 272 17.98 -1.26 10.54
N GLY A 273 17.04 -0.39 10.91
CA GLY A 273 16.14 0.28 9.98
C GLY A 273 14.83 -0.46 9.66
N PHE A 274 14.42 -1.48 10.45
CA PHE A 274 13.08 -2.05 10.30
C PHE A 274 12.03 -1.17 10.99
N GLN A 275 10.87 -1.00 10.35
CA GLN A 275 9.78 -0.19 10.92
C GLN A 275 8.91 -0.98 11.91
N THR A 276 8.83 -2.30 11.75
CA THR A 276 7.96 -3.16 12.57
C THR A 276 8.67 -4.43 13.00
N LYS A 277 8.41 -4.83 14.26
CA LYS A 277 8.92 -6.09 14.82
C LYS A 277 8.45 -7.32 14.04
N SER A 278 7.22 -7.27 13.51
CA SER A 278 6.66 -8.39 12.72
C SER A 278 7.43 -8.61 11.41
N ASN A 279 7.77 -7.53 10.69
CA ASN A 279 8.59 -7.63 9.48
C ASN A 279 9.99 -8.15 9.81
N PHE A 280 10.64 -7.56 10.83
CA PHE A 280 11.95 -8.00 11.29
C PHE A 280 11.98 -9.48 11.64
N ASN A 281 11.08 -9.96 12.50
CA ASN A 281 11.06 -11.35 12.93
C ASN A 281 10.84 -12.31 11.75
N ARG A 282 9.94 -11.98 10.82
CA ARG A 282 9.67 -12.80 9.63
C ARG A 282 10.92 -12.91 8.76
N GLU A 283 11.57 -11.78 8.50
CA GLU A 283 12.69 -11.72 7.57
C GLU A 283 13.98 -12.27 8.18
N PHE A 284 14.19 -12.04 9.47
CA PHE A 284 15.26 -12.66 10.24
C PHE A 284 15.11 -14.19 10.25
N LEU A 285 13.91 -14.71 10.51
CA LEU A 285 13.63 -16.15 10.45
C LEU A 285 13.84 -16.70 9.03
N ARG A 286 13.37 -15.99 8.00
CA ARG A 286 13.51 -16.40 6.59
C ARG A 286 14.98 -16.53 6.18
N ILE A 287 15.85 -15.63 6.65
CA ILE A 287 17.26 -15.57 6.27
C ILE A 287 18.13 -16.48 7.14
N THR A 288 17.90 -16.51 8.46
CA THR A 288 18.77 -17.20 9.42
C THR A 288 18.26 -18.58 9.83
N GLY A 289 16.99 -18.89 9.57
CA GLY A 289 16.34 -20.14 10.03
C GLY A 289 15.94 -20.14 11.51
N ALA A 290 16.24 -19.10 12.29
CA ALA A 290 15.93 -19.01 13.71
C ALA A 290 15.26 -17.66 14.08
N SER A 291 14.56 -17.61 15.21
CA SER A 291 14.12 -16.32 15.75
C SER A 291 15.31 -15.51 16.30
N PRO A 292 15.26 -14.17 16.34
CA PRO A 292 16.36 -13.34 16.86
C PRO A 292 16.82 -13.74 18.27
N SER A 293 15.87 -14.09 19.14
CA SER A 293 16.16 -14.54 20.51
C SER A 293 16.85 -15.91 20.52
N ALA A 294 16.35 -16.86 19.71
CA ALA A 294 16.95 -18.19 19.61
C ALA A 294 18.35 -18.14 18.99
N TRP A 295 18.54 -17.30 17.97
CA TRP A 295 19.82 -17.08 17.32
C TRP A 295 20.87 -16.57 18.30
N ARG A 296 20.50 -15.62 19.17
CA ARG A 296 21.40 -15.11 20.22
C ARG A 296 21.80 -16.21 21.21
N GLN A 297 20.83 -17.01 21.68
CA GLN A 297 21.11 -18.10 22.63
C GLN A 297 22.06 -19.15 22.04
N GLN A 298 21.93 -19.44 20.75
CA GLN A 298 22.85 -20.33 20.03
C GLN A 298 24.26 -19.74 19.92
N ALA A 299 24.38 -18.44 19.63
CA ALA A 299 25.66 -17.74 19.57
C ALA A 299 26.35 -17.66 20.94
N ASP A 300 25.58 -17.51 22.02
CA ASP A 300 26.07 -17.46 23.41
C ASP A 300 26.41 -18.86 23.99
N GLY A 301 26.30 -19.94 23.20
CA GLY A 301 26.60 -21.31 23.64
C GLY A 301 25.63 -21.88 24.68
N SER A 302 24.46 -21.26 24.88
CA SER A 302 23.46 -21.63 25.89
C SER A 302 22.27 -22.38 25.28
N ALA A 303 22.54 -23.34 24.40
CA ALA A 303 21.51 -24.22 23.86
C ALA A 303 21.12 -25.29 24.89
N SER A 304 20.03 -25.04 25.63
CA SER A 304 19.23 -26.12 26.23
C SER A 304 17.98 -26.32 25.37
N PRO A 305 17.63 -27.55 24.96
CA PRO A 305 16.55 -27.78 24.00
C PRO A 305 15.18 -27.51 24.65
N SER A 306 14.59 -26.33 24.41
CA SER A 306 13.24 -26.02 24.88
C SER A 306 12.19 -26.60 23.93
N ASN A 307 11.78 -27.81 24.29
CA ASN A 307 10.50 -28.47 24.06
C ASN A 307 9.35 -27.54 23.63
N GLY A 308 8.98 -27.60 22.35
CA GLY A 308 7.79 -26.96 21.79
C GLY A 308 6.64 -27.95 21.68
N GLN A 309 6.04 -28.33 22.80
CA GLN A 309 4.70 -28.95 22.81
C GLN A 309 4.07 -28.78 24.20
N LYS A 310 3.08 -27.87 24.29
CA LYS A 310 1.95 -27.94 25.22
C LYS A 310 0.95 -26.84 24.85
N ASN A 311 -0.16 -27.26 24.22
CA ASN A 311 -1.52 -26.99 24.68
C ASN A 311 -2.53 -27.48 23.62
N ALA A 312 -2.80 -28.80 23.64
CA ALA A 312 -4.16 -29.29 23.39
C ALA A 312 -4.75 -29.55 24.78
N GLY A 313 -5.86 -28.88 25.08
CA GLY A 313 -6.52 -28.91 26.39
C GLY A 313 -7.15 -30.26 26.70
N CYS A 314 -7.19 -30.58 27.99
CA CYS A 314 -8.29 -31.31 28.60
C CYS A 314 -9.49 -30.37 28.77
#